data_AF-A0A8X7YAN1-F1
#
_entry.id   AF-A0A8X7YAN1-F1
#
_cell.length_a   1.000
_cell.length_b   1.000
_cell.length_c   1.000
_cell.angle_alpha   90.00
_cell.angle_beta   90.00
_cell.angle_gamma   90.00
#
_symmetry.space_group_name_H-M   'P 1'
#
loop_
_entity.id
_entity.type
_entity.pdbx_description
1 polymer ?
#
loop_
_entity_poly.entity_id
_entity_poly.type
_entity_poly.pdbx_seq_one_letter_code
_entity_poly.pdbx_strand_id
1 'polypeptide(L)'
;MVGSAVATTWFATHQFIAEMIFYARMENHPCRVLDPINAKLFYVPFYGGLDASSKFHDANLTARDELTVRLADYLRSKPWWERHHGKDHFLVLGRTAWDFLRRNNDFGNSVLNLPDVQNMSALTVERNPWDLVHNQHGIPYPSYFHPYTSHDMMTWQNKMRQSSRPHLFSFLGGPRRGVEKIF
;
A
#
# COMPACT_ATOMS: atom_id res chain seq x y z
N MET A 1 -14.71 36.94 -17.04
CA MET A 1 -14.44 36.10 -15.86
C MET A 1 -14.40 34.64 -16.31
N VAL A 2 -13.22 34.12 -16.62
CA VAL A 2 -13.05 32.70 -16.94
C VAL A 2 -12.83 31.98 -15.63
N GLY A 3 -13.89 31.42 -15.06
CA GLY A 3 -13.79 30.48 -13.96
C GLY A 3 -13.09 29.23 -14.49
N SER A 4 -11.76 29.21 -14.38
CA SER A 4 -10.96 28.03 -14.69
C SER A 4 -11.46 26.90 -13.81
N ALA A 5 -11.99 25.86 -14.44
CA ALA A 5 -12.22 24.58 -13.81
C ALA A 5 -10.86 24.03 -13.38
N VAL A 6 -10.41 24.46 -12.19
CA VAL A 6 -9.47 23.66 -11.41
C VAL A 6 -10.26 22.41 -11.07
N ALA A 7 -10.23 21.41 -11.96
CA ALA A 7 -10.65 20.05 -11.65
C ALA A 7 -10.03 19.75 -10.28
N THR A 8 -10.87 19.38 -9.31
CA THR A 8 -10.49 19.31 -7.91
C THR A 8 -9.42 18.24 -7.72
N THR A 9 -8.13 18.59 -7.86
CA THR A 9 -6.99 17.68 -7.65
C THR A 9 -6.75 17.40 -6.16
N TRP A 10 -7.57 17.97 -5.28
CA TRP A 10 -7.46 17.85 -3.83
C TRP A 10 -8.65 17.07 -3.29
N PHE A 11 -8.36 15.99 -2.56
CA PHE A 11 -9.34 15.06 -2.02
C PHE A 11 -9.05 14.75 -0.57
N ALA A 12 -10.09 14.61 0.26
CA ALA A 12 -9.98 14.12 1.63
C ALA A 12 -9.55 12.64 1.62
N THR A 13 -8.23 12.42 1.59
CA THR A 13 -7.61 11.10 1.41
C THR A 13 -6.81 10.76 2.66
N HIS A 14 -6.89 9.51 3.11
CA HIS A 14 -6.10 9.03 4.22
C HIS A 14 -4.81 8.35 3.73
N GLN A 15 -3.71 8.48 4.47
CA GLN A 15 -2.42 7.89 4.06
C GLN A 15 -2.42 6.36 3.99
N PHE A 16 -3.38 5.69 4.64
CA PHE A 16 -3.46 4.22 4.69
C PHE A 16 -4.60 3.61 3.87
N ILE A 17 -5.11 4.32 2.84
CA ILE A 17 -6.20 3.82 1.99
C ILE A 17 -5.76 3.45 0.57
N ALA A 18 -4.48 3.08 0.40
CA ALA A 18 -3.95 2.72 -0.91
C ALA A 18 -4.71 1.55 -1.54
N GLU A 19 -5.18 0.58 -0.74
CA GLU A 19 -5.93 -0.57 -1.26
C GLU A 19 -7.25 -0.13 -1.91
N MET A 20 -7.97 0.83 -1.31
CA MET A 20 -9.22 1.36 -1.88
C MET A 20 -8.97 2.14 -3.16
N ILE A 21 -7.89 2.92 -3.20
CA ILE A 21 -7.50 3.68 -4.40
C ILE A 21 -7.15 2.72 -5.52
N PHE A 22 -6.30 1.73 -5.26
CA PHE A 22 -5.91 0.75 -6.27
C PHE A 22 -7.10 -0.10 -6.72
N TYR A 23 -7.98 -0.52 -5.82
CA TYR A 23 -9.20 -1.23 -6.20
C TYR A 23 -10.05 -0.42 -7.18
N ALA A 24 -10.35 0.85 -6.85
CA ALA A 24 -11.11 1.72 -7.75
C ALA A 24 -10.40 1.95 -9.10
N ARG A 25 -9.06 2.06 -9.12
CA ARG A 25 -8.28 2.20 -10.35
C ARG A 25 -8.27 0.93 -11.19
N MET A 26 -8.14 -0.24 -10.57
CA MET A 26 -8.16 -1.53 -11.26
C MET A 26 -9.54 -1.86 -11.82
N GLU A 27 -10.62 -1.56 -11.07
CA GLU A 27 -12.00 -1.71 -11.52
C GLU A 27 -12.27 -0.94 -12.82
N ASN A 28 -11.69 0.27 -12.94
CA ASN A 28 -11.86 1.18 -14.08
C ASN A 28 -10.68 1.14 -15.07
N HIS A 29 -9.77 0.17 -14.95
CA HIS A 29 -8.58 0.15 -15.80
C HIS A 29 -8.96 -0.22 -17.25
N PRO A 30 -8.50 0.52 -18.27
CA PRO A 30 -8.92 0.29 -19.66
C PRO A 30 -8.53 -1.08 -20.20
N CYS A 31 -7.49 -1.70 -19.64
CA CYS A 31 -7.04 -3.05 -20.00
C CYS A 31 -7.60 -4.16 -19.10
N ARG A 32 -8.56 -3.87 -18.21
CA ARG A 32 -9.20 -4.89 -17.38
C ARG A 32 -9.99 -5.85 -18.29
N VAL A 33 -9.79 -7.14 -18.08
CA VAL A 33 -10.56 -8.20 -18.74
C VAL A 33 -11.47 -8.89 -17.71
N LEU A 34 -12.67 -9.29 -18.14
CA LEU A 34 -13.59 -10.05 -17.30
C LEU A 34 -13.34 -11.56 -17.35
N ASP A 35 -12.81 -12.04 -18.48
CA ASP A 35 -12.42 -13.44 -18.65
C ASP A 35 -10.98 -13.65 -18.13
N PRO A 36 -10.78 -14.42 -17.05
CA PRO A 36 -9.46 -14.71 -16.50
C PRO A 36 -8.51 -15.43 -17.46
N ILE A 37 -9.01 -16.12 -18.49
CA ILE A 37 -8.15 -16.79 -19.49
C ILE A 37 -7.26 -15.76 -20.19
N ASN A 38 -7.83 -14.59 -20.51
CA ASN A 38 -7.17 -13.51 -21.22
C ASN A 38 -6.35 -12.59 -20.30
N ALA A 39 -6.42 -12.78 -18.98
CA ALA A 39 -5.68 -11.98 -18.02
C ALA A 39 -4.18 -12.32 -18.06
N LYS A 40 -3.34 -11.28 -18.07
CA LYS A 40 -1.88 -11.39 -17.96
C LYS A 40 -1.38 -11.15 -16.53
N LEU A 41 -2.18 -10.43 -15.74
CA LEU A 41 -1.89 -10.09 -14.35
C LEU A 41 -3.20 -10.17 -13.56
N PHE A 42 -3.08 -10.58 -12.30
CA PHE A 42 -4.20 -10.70 -11.37
C PHE A 42 -3.99 -9.74 -10.21
N TYR A 43 -4.84 -8.73 -10.12
CA TYR A 43 -4.91 -7.90 -8.91
C TYR A 43 -5.72 -8.64 -7.84
N VAL A 44 -5.15 -8.76 -6.64
CA VAL A 44 -5.83 -9.34 -5.47
C VAL A 44 -6.38 -8.19 -4.63
N PRO A 45 -7.72 -7.95 -4.63
CA PRO A 45 -8.35 -6.84 -3.92
C PRO A 45 -8.50 -7.13 -2.42
N PHE A 46 -7.37 -7.25 -1.73
CA PHE A 46 -7.31 -7.54 -0.31
C PHE A 46 -7.09 -6.28 0.52
N TYR A 47 -8.04 -5.94 1.40
CA TYR A 47 -7.94 -4.80 2.31
C TYR A 47 -7.14 -5.15 3.58
N GLY A 48 -5.89 -5.58 3.38
CA GLY A 48 -5.02 -6.06 4.46
C GLY A 48 -4.75 -5.00 5.52
N GLY A 49 -4.58 -3.74 5.15
CA GLY A 49 -4.40 -2.64 6.10
C GLY A 49 -5.63 -2.39 6.98
N LEU A 50 -6.84 -2.58 6.44
CA LEU A 50 -8.09 -2.45 7.19
C LEU A 50 -8.27 -3.60 8.18
N ASP A 51 -8.08 -4.85 7.72
CA ASP A 51 -8.14 -6.03 8.59
C ASP A 51 -7.11 -5.94 9.72
N ALA A 52 -5.86 -5.63 9.40
CA ALA A 52 -4.81 -5.46 10.40
C ALA A 52 -5.16 -4.36 11.41
N SER A 53 -5.67 -3.20 10.94
CA SER A 53 -6.11 -2.11 11.82
C SER A 53 -7.23 -2.51 12.77
N SER A 54 -8.13 -3.40 12.36
CA SER A 54 -9.21 -3.88 13.21
C SER A 54 -8.77 -4.84 14.32
N LYS A 55 -7.56 -5.44 14.21
CA LYS A 55 -7.07 -6.50 15.09
C LYS A 55 -5.71 -6.22 15.73
N PHE A 56 -5.10 -5.04 15.50
CA PHE A 56 -3.72 -4.75 15.94
C PHE A 56 -3.43 -4.94 17.43
N HIS A 57 -4.46 -4.80 18.28
CA HIS A 57 -4.33 -4.95 19.73
C HIS A 57 -4.85 -6.28 20.26
N ASP A 58 -5.33 -7.18 19.39
CA ASP A 58 -5.85 -8.47 19.81
C ASP A 58 -4.73 -9.36 20.35
N ALA A 59 -4.84 -9.90 21.56
CA ALA A 59 -3.83 -10.82 22.09
C ALA A 59 -3.79 -12.16 21.34
N ASN A 60 -4.88 -12.51 20.65
CA ASN A 60 -4.99 -13.73 19.87
C ASN A 60 -4.33 -13.57 18.49
N LEU A 61 -3.10 -14.08 18.35
CA LEU A 61 -2.35 -14.01 17.09
C LEU A 61 -3.03 -14.79 15.96
N THR A 62 -3.74 -15.88 16.27
CA THR A 62 -4.51 -16.64 15.28
C THR A 62 -5.61 -15.77 14.68
N ALA A 63 -6.30 -14.97 15.49
CA ALA A 63 -7.34 -14.06 15.01
C ALA A 63 -6.76 -12.96 14.08
N ARG A 64 -5.56 -12.45 14.40
CA ARG A 64 -4.84 -11.48 13.56
C ARG A 64 -4.48 -12.03 12.17
N ASP A 65 -4.18 -13.33 12.09
CA ASP A 65 -3.73 -13.98 10.85
C ASP A 65 -4.84 -14.71 10.09
N GLU A 66 -6.00 -14.93 10.71
CA GLU A 66 -7.07 -15.78 10.15
C GLU A 66 -7.47 -15.39 8.72
N LEU A 67 -7.74 -14.10 8.48
CA LEU A 67 -8.18 -13.63 7.17
C LEU A 67 -7.09 -13.78 6.12
N THR A 68 -5.85 -13.55 6.52
CA THR A 68 -4.65 -13.66 5.70
C THR A 68 -4.38 -15.11 5.28
N VAL A 69 -4.51 -16.07 6.20
CA VAL A 69 -4.39 -17.50 5.89
C VAL A 69 -5.52 -17.94 4.95
N ARG A 70 -6.76 -17.52 5.23
CA ARG A 70 -7.91 -17.80 4.36
C ARG A 70 -7.74 -17.24 2.94
N LEU A 71 -7.11 -16.07 2.80
CA LEU A 71 -6.78 -15.50 1.50
C LEU A 71 -5.82 -16.41 0.72
N ALA A 72 -4.74 -16.86 1.36
CA ALA A 72 -3.76 -17.74 0.71
C ALA A 72 -4.40 -19.05 0.24
N ASP A 73 -5.21 -19.69 1.10
CA ASP A 73 -5.94 -20.92 0.73
C ASP A 73 -6.94 -20.66 -0.41
N TYR A 74 -7.64 -19.53 -0.38
CA TYR A 74 -8.55 -19.14 -1.46
C TYR A 74 -7.81 -18.96 -2.79
N LEU A 75 -6.66 -18.27 -2.80
CA LEU A 75 -5.85 -18.05 -4.00
C LEU A 75 -5.34 -19.38 -4.55
N ARG A 76 -4.75 -20.22 -3.70
CA ARG A 76 -4.24 -21.55 -4.09
C ARG A 76 -5.33 -22.46 -4.66
N SER A 77 -6.58 -22.29 -4.22
CA SER A 77 -7.72 -23.04 -4.77
C SER A 77 -8.10 -22.67 -6.22
N LYS A 78 -7.55 -21.57 -6.77
CA LYS A 78 -7.95 -21.07 -8.10
C LYS A 78 -7.07 -21.65 -9.20
N PRO A 79 -7.65 -22.06 -10.34
CA PRO A 79 -6.87 -22.57 -11.47
C PRO A 79 -5.86 -21.54 -12.03
N TRP A 80 -6.17 -20.25 -11.88
CA TRP A 80 -5.32 -19.16 -12.34
C TRP A 80 -4.05 -19.00 -11.50
N TRP A 81 -4.09 -19.43 -10.23
CA TRP A 81 -2.90 -19.47 -9.38
C TRP A 81 -1.87 -20.46 -9.93
N GLU A 82 -2.30 -21.67 -10.29
CA GLU A 82 -1.43 -22.75 -10.77
C GLU A 82 -0.70 -22.43 -12.08
N ARG A 83 -1.19 -21.46 -12.87
CA ARG A 83 -0.56 -21.07 -14.14
C ARG A 83 0.87 -20.57 -13.95
N HIS A 84 1.08 -19.73 -12.94
CA HIS A 84 2.38 -19.10 -12.66
C HIS A 84 2.72 -19.12 -11.16
N HIS A 85 2.01 -19.95 -10.39
CA HIS A 85 2.11 -20.08 -8.94
C HIS A 85 2.03 -18.75 -8.18
N GLY A 86 1.29 -17.76 -8.69
CA GLY A 86 1.15 -16.45 -8.06
C GLY A 86 2.14 -15.37 -8.55
N LYS A 87 3.11 -15.68 -9.41
CA LYS A 87 4.07 -14.68 -9.93
C LYS A 87 3.45 -13.61 -10.82
N ASP A 88 2.28 -13.90 -11.38
CA ASP A 88 1.44 -12.98 -12.14
C ASP A 88 0.37 -12.30 -11.27
N HIS A 89 0.37 -12.55 -9.96
CA HIS A 89 -0.52 -11.92 -9.00
C HIS A 89 0.19 -10.79 -8.26
N PHE A 90 -0.57 -9.75 -7.93
CA PHE A 90 -0.08 -8.67 -7.08
C PHE A 90 -1.17 -8.15 -6.16
N LEU A 91 -0.74 -7.64 -5.01
CA LEU A 91 -1.60 -6.99 -4.03
C LEU A 91 -1.02 -5.67 -3.58
N VAL A 92 -1.86 -4.85 -2.98
CA VAL A 92 -1.49 -3.56 -2.42
C VAL A 92 -1.80 -3.58 -0.94
N LEU A 93 -0.88 -3.08 -0.13
CA LEU A 93 -1.08 -2.86 1.29
C LEU A 93 -0.84 -1.37 1.57
N GLY A 94 -1.86 -0.71 2.07
CA GLY A 94 -1.86 0.74 2.30
C GLY A 94 -1.07 1.15 3.52
N ARG A 95 -0.59 0.19 4.32
CA ARG A 95 0.20 0.42 5.52
C ARG A 95 1.65 -0.03 5.33
N THR A 96 2.50 0.30 6.30
CA THR A 96 3.92 -0.06 6.26
C THR A 96 4.08 -1.57 6.20
N ALA A 97 5.11 -2.08 5.51
CA ALA A 97 5.38 -3.52 5.47
C ALA A 97 5.59 -4.10 6.88
N TRP A 98 6.06 -3.29 7.83
CA TRP A 98 6.29 -3.68 9.22
C TRP A 98 5.02 -4.18 9.92
N ASP A 99 3.85 -3.64 9.55
CA ASP A 99 2.55 -4.06 10.09
C ASP A 99 2.16 -5.49 9.66
N PHE A 100 2.88 -6.07 8.70
CA PHE A 100 2.56 -7.31 7.99
C PHE A 100 3.70 -8.35 8.01
N LEU A 101 4.82 -8.02 8.66
CA LEU A 101 6.02 -8.85 8.73
C LEU A 101 6.18 -9.54 10.09
N ARG A 102 5.10 -9.70 10.86
CA ARG A 102 5.18 -10.29 12.20
C ARG A 102 5.77 -11.71 12.15
N ARG A 103 6.87 -11.92 12.87
CA ARG A 103 7.54 -13.23 13.02
C ARG A 103 7.36 -13.87 14.39
N ASN A 104 7.10 -13.06 15.42
CA ASN A 104 6.93 -13.49 16.80
C ASN A 104 5.57 -13.00 17.35
N ASN A 105 5.46 -12.83 18.67
CA ASN A 105 4.28 -12.29 19.35
C ASN A 105 4.20 -10.74 19.30
N ASP A 106 4.90 -10.13 18.34
CA ASP A 106 5.00 -8.68 18.20
C ASP A 106 3.76 -8.06 17.52
N PHE A 107 3.86 -6.79 17.13
CA PHE A 107 2.80 -6.05 16.46
C PHE A 107 2.51 -6.60 15.04
N GLY A 108 1.25 -6.45 14.59
CA GLY A 108 0.86 -6.75 13.21
C GLY A 108 0.37 -8.18 12.93
N ASN A 109 0.28 -8.53 11.65
CA ASN A 109 -0.06 -9.86 11.15
C ASN A 109 1.08 -10.44 10.28
N SER A 110 0.89 -11.65 9.75
CA SER A 110 1.93 -12.40 9.01
C SER A 110 1.77 -12.43 7.49
N VAL A 111 0.96 -11.56 6.87
CA VAL A 111 0.63 -11.68 5.42
C VAL A 111 1.85 -11.66 4.51
N LEU A 112 2.86 -10.81 4.76
CA LEU A 112 4.07 -10.77 3.94
C LEU A 112 5.03 -11.94 4.22
N ASN A 113 4.78 -12.71 5.28
CA ASN A 113 5.55 -13.91 5.60
C ASN A 113 4.92 -15.20 5.03
N LEU A 114 3.70 -15.14 4.45
CA LEU A 114 3.08 -16.31 3.84
C LEU A 114 3.79 -16.69 2.52
N PRO A 115 4.12 -17.98 2.30
CA PRO A 115 4.80 -18.43 1.08
C PRO A 115 4.08 -18.04 -0.21
N ASP A 116 2.74 -18.13 -0.22
CA ASP A 116 1.93 -17.74 -1.38
C ASP A 116 2.09 -16.25 -1.68
N VAL A 117 2.07 -15.40 -0.65
CA VAL A 117 2.26 -13.94 -0.80
C VAL A 117 3.68 -13.59 -1.20
N GLN A 118 4.67 -14.34 -0.72
CA GLN A 118 6.07 -14.18 -1.12
C GLN A 118 6.31 -14.46 -2.60
N ASN A 119 5.44 -15.25 -3.25
CA ASN A 119 5.52 -15.51 -4.69
C ASN A 119 4.77 -14.46 -5.54
N MET A 120 4.00 -13.56 -4.90
CA MET A 120 3.31 -12.43 -5.55
C MET A 120 4.12 -11.13 -5.42
N SER A 121 3.85 -10.15 -6.27
CA SER A 121 4.31 -8.78 -6.04
C SER A 121 3.45 -8.08 -4.97
N ALA A 122 4.08 -7.57 -3.92
CA ALA A 122 3.42 -6.81 -2.86
C ALA A 122 3.79 -5.33 -2.95
N LEU A 123 2.82 -4.47 -3.26
CA LEU A 123 3.00 -3.01 -3.26
C LEU A 123 2.74 -2.47 -1.84
N THR A 124 3.69 -1.77 -1.24
CA THR A 124 3.58 -1.24 0.13
C THR A 124 4.04 0.21 0.22
N VAL A 125 3.47 1.00 1.13
CA VAL A 125 3.86 2.43 1.30
C VAL A 125 5.26 2.59 1.92
N GLU A 126 5.69 1.60 2.70
CA GLU A 126 7.05 1.50 3.24
C GLU A 126 7.52 0.05 3.11
N ARG A 127 8.28 -0.25 2.06
CA ARG A 127 8.89 -1.57 1.89
C ARG A 127 9.98 -1.82 2.93
N ASN A 128 10.19 -3.07 3.32
CA ASN A 128 11.36 -3.46 4.09
C ASN A 128 12.60 -3.48 3.16
N PRO A 129 13.60 -2.59 3.34
CA PRO A 129 14.76 -2.53 2.46
C PRO A 129 15.72 -3.71 2.65
N TRP A 130 15.60 -4.46 3.74
CA TRP A 130 16.43 -5.61 4.08
C TRP A 130 15.73 -6.95 3.87
N ASP A 131 14.55 -6.93 3.23
CA ASP A 131 13.83 -8.17 2.95
C ASP A 131 14.57 -9.03 1.92
N LEU A 132 14.74 -10.31 2.24
CA LEU A 132 15.46 -11.29 1.41
C LEU A 132 14.59 -11.84 0.28
N VAL A 133 13.26 -11.74 0.41
CA VAL A 133 12.31 -12.27 -0.59
C VAL A 133 12.20 -11.35 -1.81
N HIS A 134 12.55 -10.06 -1.66
CA HIS A 134 12.57 -9.06 -2.73
C HIS A 134 11.27 -8.90 -3.55
N ASN A 135 10.12 -9.35 -3.02
CA ASN A 135 8.81 -9.23 -3.68
C ASN A 135 8.04 -7.96 -3.29
N GLN A 136 8.61 -7.14 -2.40
CA GLN A 136 8.03 -5.88 -1.95
C GLN A 136 8.47 -4.71 -2.83
N HIS A 137 7.50 -3.90 -3.27
CA HIS A 137 7.75 -2.70 -4.05
C HIS A 137 7.15 -1.48 -3.35
N GLY A 138 7.97 -0.44 -3.19
CA GLY A 138 7.55 0.79 -2.54
C GLY A 138 6.64 1.62 -3.45
N ILE A 139 5.47 2.01 -2.94
CA ILE A 139 4.60 3.02 -3.54
C ILE A 139 4.56 4.27 -2.67
N PRO A 140 4.32 5.47 -3.22
CA PRO A 140 4.18 6.65 -2.40
C PRO A 140 2.94 6.56 -1.50
N TYR A 141 3.03 7.17 -0.32
CA TYR A 141 1.86 7.41 0.51
C TYR A 141 0.77 8.15 -0.28
N PRO A 142 -0.48 7.67 -0.27
CA PRO A 142 -1.62 8.45 -0.68
C PRO A 142 -1.61 9.81 0.02
N SER A 143 -1.74 10.88 -0.77
CA SER A 143 -1.79 12.25 -0.29
C SER A 143 -3.15 12.86 -0.61
N TYR A 144 -3.40 14.07 -0.12
CA TYR A 144 -4.59 14.82 -0.52
C TYR A 144 -4.54 15.24 -1.99
N PHE A 145 -3.37 15.24 -2.62
CA PHE A 145 -3.16 15.69 -3.99
C PHE A 145 -3.17 14.52 -4.98
N HIS A 146 -4.16 14.48 -5.86
CA HIS A 146 -4.37 13.49 -6.92
C HIS A 146 -4.45 14.20 -8.29
N PRO A 147 -3.30 14.50 -8.90
CA PRO A 147 -3.27 15.08 -10.23
C PRO A 147 -3.69 14.03 -11.27
N TYR A 148 -4.46 14.45 -12.27
CA TYR A 148 -4.93 13.57 -13.33
C TYR A 148 -3.96 13.54 -14.51
N THR A 149 -3.24 14.64 -14.73
CA THR A 149 -2.32 14.80 -15.85
C THR A 149 -0.92 15.20 -15.39
N SER A 150 0.07 14.96 -16.25
CA SER A 150 1.43 15.50 -16.05
C SER A 150 1.45 17.02 -16.02
N HIS A 151 0.50 17.68 -16.70
CA HIS A 151 0.33 19.13 -16.67
C HIS A 151 -0.10 19.63 -15.29
N ASP A 152 -1.02 18.93 -14.60
CA ASP A 152 -1.43 19.25 -13.23
C ASP A 152 -0.23 19.17 -12.27
N MET A 153 0.59 18.11 -12.42
CA MET A 153 1.83 17.93 -11.66
C MET A 153 2.81 19.08 -11.89
N MET A 154 3.08 19.44 -13.16
CA MET A 154 4.00 20.54 -13.49
C MET A 154 3.50 21.88 -12.95
N THR A 155 2.19 22.12 -13.04
CA THR A 155 1.55 23.35 -12.52
C THR A 155 1.76 23.47 -11.02
N TRP A 156 1.50 22.40 -10.27
CA TRP A 156 1.74 22.37 -8.82
C TRP A 156 3.23 22.55 -8.48
N GLN A 157 4.12 21.83 -9.16
CA GLN A 157 5.57 21.96 -8.93
C GLN A 157 6.08 23.38 -9.20
N ASN A 158 5.65 24.02 -10.28
CA ASN A 158 6.04 25.39 -10.62
C ASN A 158 5.56 26.39 -9.57
N LYS A 159 4.31 26.25 -9.11
CA LYS A 159 3.78 27.04 -7.99
C LYS A 159 4.63 26.89 -6.73
N MET A 160 5.01 25.65 -6.39
CA MET A 160 5.82 25.37 -5.20
C MET A 160 7.27 25.85 -5.29
N ARG A 161 7.86 25.88 -6.50
CA ARG A 161 9.20 26.44 -6.78
C ARG A 161 9.22 27.97 -6.73
N GLN A 162 8.15 28.63 -7.18
CA GLN A 162 8.05 30.10 -7.24
C GLN A 162 7.54 30.72 -5.93
N SER A 163 6.99 29.91 -5.04
CA SER A 163 6.50 30.38 -3.74
C SER A 163 7.67 30.89 -2.88
N SER A 164 7.60 32.16 -2.49
CA SER A 164 8.53 32.76 -1.53
C SER A 164 8.43 32.04 -0.17
N ARG A 165 9.56 31.57 0.35
CA ARG A 165 9.67 30.91 1.66
C ARG A 165 10.67 31.69 2.53
N PRO A 166 10.25 32.83 3.11
CA PRO A 166 11.16 33.68 3.88
C PRO A 166 11.58 33.06 5.22
N HIS A 167 10.90 32.00 5.65
CA HIS A 167 11.16 31.30 6.90
C HIS A 167 11.62 29.87 6.63
N LEU A 168 12.68 29.46 7.33
CA LEU A 168 13.10 28.07 7.41
C LEU A 168 12.34 27.40 8.55
N PHE A 169 11.72 26.26 8.26
CA PHE A 169 11.10 25.41 9.28
C PHE A 169 11.90 24.13 9.36
N SER A 170 12.22 23.69 10.58
CA SER A 170 12.78 22.38 10.85
C SER A 170 11.93 21.69 11.90
N PHE A 171 11.61 20.41 11.69
CA PHE A 171 10.88 19.64 12.67
C PHE A 171 11.88 18.98 13.63
N LEU A 172 12.05 19.58 14.81
CA LEU A 172 12.80 18.95 15.89
C LEU A 172 11.91 17.89 16.54
N GLY A 173 12.05 16.64 16.09
CA GLY A 173 11.35 15.51 16.69
C GLY A 173 11.60 15.42 18.21
N GLY A 174 10.59 15.02 18.97
CA GLY A 174 10.72 14.85 20.42
C GLY A 174 11.65 13.69 20.81
N PRO A 175 12.32 13.74 21.97
CA PRO A 175 13.10 12.63 22.47
C PRO A 175 12.22 11.40 22.71
N ARG A 176 12.64 10.22 22.24
CA ARG A 176 12.03 8.95 22.65
C ARG A 176 12.28 8.77 24.14
N ARG A 177 11.24 8.54 24.94
CA ARG A 177 11.39 8.17 26.35
C ARG A 177 12.03 6.78 26.44
N GLY A 178 12.99 6.59 27.35
CA GLY A 178 13.58 5.27 27.65
C GLY A 178 14.75 4.83 26.78
N VAL A 179 15.39 5.74 26.04
CA VAL A 179 16.64 5.43 25.30
C VAL A 179 17.72 6.40 25.80
N GLU A 180 18.68 5.91 26.57
CA GLU A 180 19.91 6.66 26.85
C GLU A 180 20.64 6.90 25.54
N LYS A 181 20.85 8.17 25.18
CA LYS A 181 21.72 8.54 24.08
C LYS A 181 23.13 8.60 24.62
N ILE A 182 23.94 7.60 24.33
CA ILE A 182 25.39 7.69 24.48
C ILE A 182 25.87 8.54 23.30
N PHE A 183 26.40 9.73 23.60
CA PHE A 183 27.12 10.57 22.64
C PHE A 183 28.59 10.18 22.64
#